data_AF-A0A090R275-F1
#
_entry.id   AF-A0A090R275-F1
#
_cell.length_a   1.000
_cell.length_b   1.000
_cell.length_c   1.000
_cell.angle_alpha   90.00
_cell.angle_beta   90.00
_cell.angle_gamma   90.00
#
_symmetry.space_group_name_H-M   'P 1'
#
loop_
_entity.id
_entity.type
_entity.pdbx_description
1 polymer ?
#
loop_
_entity_poly.entity_id
_entity_poly.type
_entity_poly.pdbx_seq_one_letter_code
_entity_poly.pdbx_strand_id
1 'polypeptide(L)' 'MLKNLEVCIDNIESLHYAQQGGATRIELCSSLALGGLTPNVG' A
#
# COMPACT_ATOMS: atom_id res chain seq x y z
N MET A 1 -10.81 11.86 -16.87
CA MET A 1 -10.96 10.52 -16.26
C MET A 1 -10.11 10.50 -15.02
N LEU A 2 -10.70 10.40 -13.82
CA LEU A 2 -9.94 10.22 -12.59
C LEU A 2 -9.48 8.76 -12.53
N LYS A 3 -8.17 8.54 -12.53
CA LYS A 3 -7.57 7.21 -12.49
C LYS A 3 -7.40 6.83 -11.02
N ASN A 4 -8.24 5.94 -10.51
CA ASN A 4 -8.06 5.40 -9.16
C ASN A 4 -6.92 4.38 -9.19
N LEU A 5 -5.79 4.72 -8.58
CA LEU A 5 -4.63 3.85 -8.40
C LEU A 5 -4.56 3.41 -6.93
N GLU A 6 -4.66 2.11 -6.69
CA GLU A 6 -4.39 1.50 -5.39
C GLU A 6 -3.02 0.85 -5.38
N VAL A 7 -2.31 0.97 -4.26
CA VAL A 7 -1.02 0.31 -4.02
C VAL A 7 -1.07 -0.40 -2.67
N CYS A 8 -0.72 -1.68 -2.66
CA CYS A 8 -0.50 -2.47 -1.44
C CYS A 8 0.92 -2.21 -0.92
N ILE A 9 1.03 -1.86 0.35
CA ILE A 9 2.29 -1.57 1.03
C ILE A 9 2.40 -2.41 2.30
N ASP A 10 3.62 -2.72 2.75
CA ASP A 10 3.86 -3.46 4.00
C ASP A 10 4.60 -2.66 5.08
N ASN A 11 4.89 -1.38 4.81
CA ASN A 11 5.57 -0.50 5.76
C ASN A 11 5.19 0.97 5.52
N ILE A 12 5.44 1.81 6.52
CA ILE A 12 5.09 3.24 6.52
C ILE A 12 5.97 4.06 5.56
N GLU A 13 7.21 3.65 5.30
CA GLU A 13 8.07 4.36 4.35
C GLU A 13 7.47 4.33 2.95
N SER A 14 6.99 3.16 2.53
CA SER A 14 6.31 2.94 1.25
C SER A 14 5.04 3.76 1.06
N LEU A 15 4.36 4.20 2.14
CA LEU A 15 3.20 5.10 2.04
C LEU A 15 3.57 6.40 1.32
N HIS A 16 4.70 6.99 1.69
CA HIS A 16 5.15 8.27 1.13
C HIS A 16 5.53 8.12 -0.34
N TYR A 17 6.21 7.03 -0.71
CA TYR A 17 6.53 6.74 -2.10
C TYR A 17 5.27 6.47 -2.93
N ALA A 18 4.29 5.72 -2.40
CA ALA A 18 3.03 5.47 -3.08
C ALA A 18 2.25 6.77 -3.35
N GLN A 19 2.19 7.67 -2.37
CA GLN A 19 1.57 8.98 -2.52
C GLN A 19 2.28 9.84 -3.58
N GLN A 20 3.62 9.90 -3.55
CA GLN A 20 4.42 10.62 -4.54
C GLN A 20 4.26 10.02 -5.95
N GLY A 21 4.08 8.71 -6.05
CA GLY A 21 3.79 7.98 -7.29
C GLY A 21 2.35 8.17 -7.83
N GLY A 22 1.50 8.91 -7.10
CA GLY A 22 0.13 9.20 -7.52
C GLY A 22 -0.91 8.15 -7.11
N ALA A 23 -0.60 7.31 -6.13
CA ALA A 23 -1.59 6.42 -5.54
C ALA A 23 -2.69 7.24 -4.84
N THR A 24 -3.94 6.90 -5.12
CA THR A 24 -5.13 7.53 -4.53
C THR A 24 -5.76 6.67 -3.43
N ARG A 25 -5.31 5.41 -3.31
CA ARG A 25 -5.77 4.44 -2.32
C ARG A 25 -4.60 3.57 -1.89
N ILE A 26 -4.61 3.15 -0.62
CA ILE A 26 -3.57 2.32 -0.04
C ILE A 26 -4.23 1.11 0.59
N GLU A 27 -3.73 -0.07 0.25
CA GLU A 27 -4.03 -1.31 0.97
C GLU A 27 -2.86 -1.59 1.92
N LEU A 28 -3.15 -1.70 3.22
CA LEU A 28 -2.12 -2.06 4.20
C LEU A 28 -2.07 -3.58 4.31
N CYS A 29 -0.90 -4.14 4.00
CA CYS A 29 -0.65 -5.56 3.93
C CYS A 29 0.50 -5.93 4.89
N SER A 30 0.70 -7.22 5.12
CA SER A 30 1.94 -7.78 5.68
C SER A 30 2.44 -8.91 4.78
N SER A 31 3.72 -9.29 4.89
CA SER A 31 4.27 -10.47 4.20
C SER A 31 3.94 -10.53 2.69
N LEU A 32 4.27 -9.47 1.94
CA LEU A 32 3.96 -9.37 0.50
C LEU A 32 4.48 -10.55 -0.32
N ALA A 33 5.62 -11.12 0.06
CA ALA A 33 6.19 -12.31 -0.58
C ALA A 33 5.26 -13.55 -0.55
N LEU A 34 4.28 -13.57 0.36
CA LEU A 34 3.26 -14.62 0.48
C LEU A 34 1.92 -14.22 -0.15
N GLY A 35 1.86 -13.09 -0.87
CA GLY A 35 0.65 -12.57 -1.50
C GLY A 35 -0.12 -11.54 -0.68
N GLY A 36 0.42 -11.08 0.46
CA GLY A 36 -0.25 -10.13 1.35
C GLY A 36 -1.13 -10.84 2.38
N LEU A 37 -0.85 -10.60 3.65
CA LEU A 37 -1.60 -11.11 4.80
C LEU A 37 -2.14 -9.95 5.64
N THR A 38 -3.12 -10.22 6.50
CA THR A 38 -3.65 -9.24 7.44
C THR A 38 -2.52 -8.66 8.30
N PRO A 39 -2.29 -7.34 8.26
CA PRO A 39 -1.27 -6.70 9.10
C PRO A 39 -1.63 -6.78 10.58
N ASN A 40 -0.65 -6.57 11.46
CA ASN A 40 -0.93 -6.35 12.87
C ASN A 40 -1.57 -4.96 13.08
N VAL A 41 -1.98 -4.65 14.31
CA VAL A 41 -2.56 -3.34 14.67
C VAL A 41 -1.51 -2.23 14.86
N GLY A 42 -0.24 -2.50 14.57
CA GLY A 42 0.93 -1.74 15.03
C GLY A 42 1.71 -2.52 16.08
#